data_AF-M0M5L8-F1
#
_entry.id   AF-M0M5L8-F1
#
_cell.length_a   1.000
_cell.length_b   1.000
_cell.length_c   1.000
_cell.angle_alpha   90.00
_cell.angle_beta   90.00
_cell.angle_gamma   90.00
#
_symmetry.space_group_name_H-M   'P 1'
#
loop_
_entity.id
_entity.type
_entity.pdbx_description
1 polymer ?
#
loop_
_entity_poly.entity_id
_entity_poly.type
_entity_poly.pdbx_seq_one_letter_code
_entity_poly.pdbx_strand_id
1 'polypeptide(L)'
;LLDTVEDENFRRHVLNEYLERFRSTLARQTMFAEFELKTHELSEAGEALTPDRLDSIYGELKEEFYEPAVVDDRIAREWMRIPHFYRAFYVYQYATGISAAVALAEGIREEGEDAAEPYREFLASGSHDYPIELLRGAGVDMTTADPIEAAFSAYDEALSEFADLV
;
A
#
# COMPACT_ATOMS: atom_id res chain seq x y z
N LEU A 1 -12.65 13.87 11.33
CA LEU A 1 -12.15 13.63 12.72
C LEU A 1 -11.07 14.64 13.06
N LEU A 2 -10.03 14.74 12.24
CA LEU A 2 -8.97 15.75 12.42
C LEU A 2 -9.48 17.19 12.35
N ASP A 3 -10.56 17.47 11.59
CA ASP A 3 -11.13 18.82 11.54
C ASP A 3 -11.95 19.22 12.76
N THR A 4 -12.39 18.24 13.57
CA THR A 4 -13.42 18.47 14.61
C THR A 4 -12.96 18.13 16.01
N VAL A 5 -11.89 17.36 16.19
CA VAL A 5 -11.38 16.96 17.51
C VAL A 5 -10.20 17.83 17.91
N GLU A 6 -10.30 18.46 19.07
CA GLU A 6 -9.27 19.34 19.65
C GLU A 6 -8.32 18.63 20.63
N ASP A 7 -8.69 17.45 21.15
CA ASP A 7 -7.83 16.69 22.08
C ASP A 7 -6.61 16.12 21.35
N GLU A 8 -5.42 16.62 21.71
CA GLU A 8 -4.15 16.25 21.07
C GLU A 8 -3.85 14.76 21.16
N ASN A 9 -4.17 14.10 22.29
CA ASN A 9 -3.91 12.67 22.45
C ASN A 9 -4.77 11.84 21.49
N PHE A 10 -6.03 12.21 21.32
CA PHE A 10 -6.93 11.57 20.36
C PHE A 10 -6.48 11.84 18.91
N ARG A 11 -6.07 13.06 18.59
CA ARG A 11 -5.52 13.38 17.25
C ARG A 11 -4.30 12.53 16.92
N ARG A 12 -3.33 12.45 17.84
CA ARG A 12 -2.14 11.57 17.69
C ARG A 12 -2.55 10.11 17.45
N HIS A 13 -3.54 9.61 18.18
CA HIS A 13 -4.01 8.24 18.01
C HIS A 13 -4.59 7.99 16.60
N VAL A 14 -5.43 8.90 16.11
CA VAL A 14 -6.04 8.81 14.77
C VAL A 14 -4.97 8.87 13.68
N LEU A 15 -4.03 9.81 13.78
CA LEU A 15 -2.92 9.94 12.84
C LEU A 15 -2.03 8.69 12.85
N ASN A 16 -1.68 8.16 14.02
CA ASN A 16 -0.90 6.94 14.11
C ASN A 16 -1.63 5.73 13.50
N GLU A 17 -2.94 5.60 13.72
CA GLU A 17 -3.73 4.53 13.07
C GLU A 17 -3.69 4.64 11.53
N TYR A 18 -3.81 5.87 11.02
CA TYR A 18 -3.71 6.14 9.59
C TYR A 18 -2.33 5.79 9.03
N LEU A 19 -1.25 6.27 9.66
CA LEU A 19 0.14 5.99 9.27
C LEU A 19 0.45 4.48 9.32
N GLU A 20 -0.01 3.77 10.34
CA GLU A 20 0.16 2.32 10.45
C GLU A 20 -0.59 1.56 9.35
N ARG A 21 -1.74 2.07 8.90
CA ARG A 21 -2.48 1.50 7.77
C ARG A 21 -1.67 1.60 6.47
N PHE A 22 -1.05 2.74 6.19
CA PHE A 22 -0.16 2.90 5.04
C PHE A 22 1.05 1.97 5.11
N ARG A 23 1.76 1.96 6.25
CA ARG A 23 2.92 1.08 6.45
C ARG A 23 2.56 -0.39 6.18
N SER A 24 1.41 -0.84 6.69
CA SER A 24 0.97 -2.24 6.61
C SER A 24 0.31 -2.65 5.28
N THR A 25 -0.27 -1.71 4.54
CA THR A 25 -1.09 -1.97 3.35
C THR A 25 -0.42 -1.52 2.05
N LEU A 26 0.34 -0.43 2.08
CA LEU A 26 1.13 0.06 0.94
C LEU A 26 2.53 -0.56 1.00
N ALA A 27 3.40 -0.06 1.89
CA ALA A 27 4.82 -0.45 1.91
C ALA A 27 5.03 -1.96 2.11
N ARG A 28 4.40 -2.56 3.14
CA ARG A 28 4.58 -3.99 3.44
C ARG A 28 4.05 -4.91 2.35
N GLN A 29 2.93 -4.57 1.70
CA GLN A 29 2.36 -5.42 0.65
C GLN A 29 3.13 -5.26 -0.67
N THR A 30 3.66 -4.08 -0.97
CA THR A 30 4.59 -3.86 -2.08
C THR A 30 5.85 -4.70 -1.90
N MET A 31 6.46 -4.68 -0.70
CA MET A 31 7.62 -5.52 -0.39
C MET A 31 7.31 -7.02 -0.58
N PHE A 32 6.10 -7.46 -0.20
CA PHE A 32 5.67 -8.86 -0.44
C PHE A 32 5.50 -9.16 -1.93
N ALA A 33 4.91 -8.25 -2.70
CA ALA A 33 4.75 -8.40 -4.14
C ALA A 33 6.12 -8.46 -4.84
N GLU A 34 7.09 -7.68 -4.39
CA GLU A 34 8.44 -7.69 -4.93
C GLU A 34 9.19 -9.00 -4.59
N PHE A 35 9.06 -9.51 -3.37
CA PHE A 35 9.57 -10.84 -3.02
C PHE A 35 8.95 -11.92 -3.92
N GLU A 36 7.63 -11.90 -4.09
CA GLU A 36 6.93 -12.84 -4.97
C GLU A 36 7.44 -12.75 -6.42
N LEU A 37 7.59 -11.53 -6.96
CA LEU A 37 8.14 -11.32 -8.30
C LEU A 37 9.55 -11.89 -8.45
N LYS A 38 10.48 -11.52 -7.57
CA LYS A 38 11.88 -11.99 -7.63
C LYS A 38 11.99 -13.51 -7.56
N THR A 39 11.18 -14.16 -6.71
CA THR A 39 11.20 -15.63 -6.59
C THR A 39 10.64 -16.32 -7.83
N HIS A 40 9.61 -15.74 -8.46
CA HIS A 40 9.09 -16.22 -9.74
C HIS A 40 10.11 -16.05 -10.87
N GLU A 41 10.77 -14.89 -10.98
CA GLU A 41 11.81 -14.63 -11.99
C GLU A 41 12.99 -15.62 -11.88
N LEU A 42 13.44 -15.92 -10.66
CA LEU A 42 14.46 -16.94 -10.43
C LEU A 42 14.00 -18.33 -10.90
N SER A 43 12.77 -18.70 -10.59
CA SER A 43 12.21 -19.97 -11.05
C SER A 43 12.11 -20.03 -12.58
N GLU A 44 11.69 -18.93 -13.22
CA GLU A 44 11.61 -18.83 -14.69
C GLU A 44 12.98 -18.91 -15.35
N ALA A 45 14.02 -18.36 -14.71
CA ALA A 45 15.41 -18.49 -15.13
C ALA A 45 16.00 -19.90 -14.90
N GLY A 46 15.24 -20.82 -14.30
CA GLY A 46 15.71 -22.17 -13.98
C GLY A 46 16.64 -22.24 -12.77
N GLU A 47 16.66 -21.20 -11.94
CA GLU A 47 17.46 -21.14 -10.72
C GLU A 47 16.75 -21.82 -9.54
N ALA A 48 17.55 -22.41 -8.64
CA ALA A 48 17.01 -23.07 -7.46
C ALA A 48 16.55 -22.07 -6.38
N LEU A 49 15.35 -22.30 -5.84
CA LEU A 49 14.81 -21.58 -4.69
C LEU A 49 15.18 -22.30 -3.38
N THR A 50 16.44 -22.21 -2.96
CA THR A 50 16.89 -22.79 -1.69
C THR A 50 16.46 -21.92 -0.51
N PRO A 51 16.28 -22.49 0.70
CA PRO A 51 15.92 -21.70 1.89
C PRO A 51 16.88 -20.53 2.16
N ASP A 52 18.20 -20.76 2.07
CA ASP A 52 19.20 -19.70 2.31
C ASP A 52 19.08 -18.54 1.30
N ARG A 53 18.72 -18.84 0.05
CA ARG A 53 18.52 -17.81 -0.98
C ARG A 53 17.24 -17.01 -0.72
N LEU A 54 16.16 -17.68 -0.33
CA LEU A 54 14.90 -17.01 0.03
C LEU A 54 15.05 -16.16 1.30
N ASP A 55 15.78 -16.65 2.30
CA ASP A 55 16.14 -15.90 3.51
C ASP A 55 16.94 -14.62 3.13
N SER A 56 17.91 -14.72 2.20
CA SER A 56 18.69 -13.55 1.71
C SER A 56 17.81 -12.52 1.02
N ILE A 57 17.04 -12.92 0.00
CA ILE A 57 16.18 -12.01 -0.78
C ILE A 57 15.19 -11.30 0.15
N TYR A 58 14.58 -12.04 1.07
CA TYR A 58 13.62 -11.47 2.00
C TYR A 58 14.29 -10.53 3.02
N GLY A 59 15.47 -10.90 3.53
CA GLY A 59 16.26 -10.07 4.44
C GLY A 59 16.69 -8.75 3.80
N GLU A 60 17.22 -8.80 2.58
CA GLU A 60 17.62 -7.61 1.81
C GLU A 60 16.43 -6.67 1.57
N LEU A 61 15.28 -7.21 1.15
CA LEU A 61 14.05 -6.42 1.01
C LEU A 61 13.58 -5.80 2.32
N LYS A 62 13.75 -6.51 3.45
CA LYS A 62 13.43 -5.97 4.77
C LYS A 62 14.34 -4.80 5.15
N GLU A 63 15.63 -4.93 4.90
CA GLU A 63 16.61 -3.88 5.17
C GLU A 63 16.32 -2.64 4.32
N GLU A 64 16.03 -2.82 3.03
CA GLU A 64 15.71 -1.74 2.11
C GLU A 64 14.41 -1.00 2.50
N PHE A 65 13.32 -1.74 2.75
CA PHE A 65 12.02 -1.12 3.03
C PHE A 65 11.88 -0.52 4.43
N TYR A 66 12.73 -0.93 5.39
CA TYR A 66 12.59 -0.55 6.79
C TYR A 66 13.82 0.18 7.36
N GLU A 67 14.78 0.62 6.55
CA GLU A 67 15.89 1.44 7.04
C GLU A 67 15.36 2.64 7.88
N PRO A 68 15.91 2.92 9.07
CA PRO A 68 17.10 2.34 9.72
C PRO A 68 16.80 1.24 10.76
N ALA A 69 15.67 0.53 10.65
CA ALA A 69 15.31 -0.53 11.58
C ALA A 69 16.35 -1.67 11.58
N VAL A 70 16.62 -2.21 12.77
CA VAL A 70 17.50 -3.36 12.92
C VAL A 70 16.73 -4.63 12.50
N VAL A 71 17.16 -5.23 11.39
CA VAL A 71 16.69 -6.51 10.88
C VAL A 71 17.47 -7.62 11.60
N ASP A 72 16.77 -8.59 12.20
CA ASP A 72 17.39 -9.74 12.87
C ASP A 72 17.25 -11.03 12.05
N ASP A 73 18.02 -12.07 12.39
CA ASP A 73 17.98 -13.35 11.67
C ASP A 73 16.60 -14.03 11.67
N ARG A 74 15.69 -13.64 12.58
CA ARG A 74 14.35 -14.22 12.65
C ARG A 74 13.44 -13.62 11.58
N ILE A 75 13.60 -12.33 11.25
CA ILE A 75 12.76 -11.66 10.25
C ILE A 75 13.07 -12.16 8.83
N ALA A 76 14.30 -12.60 8.55
CA ALA A 76 14.67 -13.21 7.27
C ALA A 76 13.79 -14.42 6.91
N ARG A 77 13.19 -15.08 7.90
CA ARG A 77 12.31 -16.25 7.71
C ARG A 77 10.82 -15.93 7.75
N GLU A 78 10.45 -14.65 7.78
CA GLU A 78 9.05 -14.23 7.81
C GLU A 78 8.30 -14.70 6.55
N TRP A 79 8.99 -14.85 5.40
CA TRP A 79 8.38 -15.37 4.18
C TRP A 79 7.71 -16.74 4.36
N MET A 80 8.24 -17.59 5.23
CA MET A 80 7.75 -18.96 5.44
C MET A 80 6.33 -19.01 6.03
N ARG A 81 5.90 -17.93 6.69
CA ARG A 81 4.59 -17.87 7.38
C ARG A 81 3.57 -17.01 6.66
N ILE A 82 3.89 -16.45 5.49
CA ILE A 82 2.98 -15.58 4.73
C ILE A 82 2.09 -16.47 3.84
N PRO A 83 0.80 -16.62 4.15
CA PRO A 83 -0.07 -17.52 3.39
C PRO A 83 -0.34 -17.03 1.97
N HIS A 84 -0.21 -15.72 1.74
CA HIS A 84 -0.49 -15.11 0.45
C HIS A 84 0.53 -15.51 -0.64
N PHE A 85 1.75 -15.93 -0.28
CA PHE A 85 2.72 -16.44 -1.27
C PHE A 85 2.31 -17.78 -1.90
N TYR A 86 1.23 -18.39 -1.41
CA TYR A 86 0.60 -19.56 -2.04
C TYR A 86 -0.59 -19.17 -2.93
N ARG A 87 -0.77 -17.88 -3.23
CA ARG A 87 -1.76 -17.32 -4.17
C ARG A 87 -1.05 -16.32 -5.08
N ALA A 88 -0.63 -16.81 -6.24
CA ALA A 88 0.18 -16.07 -7.20
C ALA A 88 -0.37 -14.65 -7.48
N PHE A 89 0.48 -13.65 -7.24
CA PHE A 89 0.30 -12.23 -7.53
C PHE A 89 -0.98 -11.62 -6.93
N TYR A 90 -1.31 -11.99 -5.70
CA TYR A 90 -2.48 -11.46 -5.00
C TYR A 90 -2.18 -10.16 -4.22
N VAL A 91 -1.02 -10.08 -3.57
CA VAL A 91 -0.77 -9.07 -2.52
C VAL A 91 -0.60 -7.65 -3.04
N TYR A 92 -0.12 -7.47 -4.28
CA TYR A 92 0.06 -6.14 -4.87
C TYR A 92 -1.27 -5.35 -4.95
N GLN A 93 -2.39 -6.06 -5.01
CA GLN A 93 -3.74 -5.49 -5.09
C GLN A 93 -4.10 -4.66 -3.84
N TYR A 94 -3.50 -4.96 -2.69
CA TYR A 94 -3.69 -4.15 -1.48
C TYR A 94 -3.04 -2.78 -1.62
N ALA A 95 -1.80 -2.72 -2.13
CA ALA A 95 -1.05 -1.49 -2.34
C ALA A 95 -1.70 -0.60 -3.40
N THR A 96 -2.13 -1.19 -4.53
CA THR A 96 -2.85 -0.44 -5.56
C THR A 96 -4.24 -0.03 -5.10
N GLY A 97 -4.94 -0.86 -4.33
CA GLY A 97 -6.26 -0.57 -3.79
C GLY A 97 -6.28 0.58 -2.79
N ILE A 98 -5.36 0.62 -1.82
CA ILE A 98 -5.27 1.76 -0.88
C ILE A 98 -4.92 3.06 -1.62
N SER A 99 -4.03 2.98 -2.61
CA SER A 99 -3.61 4.16 -3.37
C SER A 99 -4.75 4.75 -4.20
N ALA A 100 -5.53 3.89 -4.87
CA ALA A 100 -6.75 4.31 -5.56
C ALA A 100 -7.77 4.92 -4.59
N ALA A 101 -7.94 4.33 -3.41
CA ALA A 101 -8.88 4.83 -2.40
C ALA A 101 -8.48 6.22 -1.86
N VAL A 102 -7.17 6.47 -1.70
CA VAL A 102 -6.66 7.78 -1.29
C VAL A 102 -6.93 8.82 -2.38
N ALA A 103 -6.54 8.53 -3.63
CA ALA A 103 -6.76 9.43 -4.76
C ALA A 103 -8.25 9.80 -4.93
N LEU A 104 -9.16 8.81 -4.82
CA LEU A 104 -10.60 9.04 -4.84
C LEU A 104 -11.07 9.93 -3.68
N ALA A 105 -10.58 9.66 -2.46
CA ALA A 105 -10.98 10.42 -1.28
C ALA A 105 -10.50 11.88 -1.33
N GLU A 106 -9.28 12.11 -1.82
CA GLU A 106 -8.72 13.45 -2.01
C GLU A 106 -9.46 14.22 -3.10
N GLY A 107 -9.71 13.60 -4.27
CA GLY A 107 -10.51 14.21 -5.33
C GLY A 107 -11.90 14.62 -4.84
N ILE A 108 -12.58 13.78 -4.06
CA ILE A 108 -13.88 14.12 -3.46
C ILE A 108 -13.74 15.27 -2.45
N ARG A 109 -12.67 15.33 -1.66
CA ARG A 109 -12.44 16.39 -0.67
C ARG A 109 -12.16 17.74 -1.33
N GLU A 110 -11.49 17.75 -2.48
CA GLU A 110 -11.04 18.96 -3.17
C GLU A 110 -12.06 19.47 -4.20
N GLU A 111 -12.60 18.56 -5.02
CA GLU A 111 -13.50 18.89 -6.14
C GLU A 111 -14.98 18.72 -5.77
N GLY A 112 -15.28 18.05 -4.66
CA GLY A 112 -16.64 17.90 -4.15
C GLY A 112 -17.51 17.04 -5.07
N GLU A 113 -18.63 17.60 -5.51
CA GLU A 113 -19.66 16.86 -6.24
C GLU A 113 -19.17 16.39 -7.62
N ASP A 114 -18.27 17.14 -8.27
CA ASP A 114 -17.72 16.82 -9.58
C ASP A 114 -16.90 15.50 -9.54
N ALA A 115 -16.22 15.21 -8.42
CA ALA A 115 -15.54 13.94 -8.18
C ALA A 115 -16.44 12.88 -7.50
N ALA A 116 -17.44 13.30 -6.72
CA ALA A 116 -18.34 12.38 -6.05
C ALA A 116 -19.31 11.67 -7.01
N GLU A 117 -19.73 12.33 -8.09
CA GLU A 117 -20.57 11.72 -9.13
C GLU A 117 -19.93 10.49 -9.79
N PRO A 118 -18.73 10.59 -10.40
CA PRO A 118 -18.06 9.44 -11.00
C PRO A 118 -17.72 8.34 -9.98
N TYR A 119 -17.43 8.70 -8.72
CA TYR A 119 -17.26 7.70 -7.65
C TYR A 119 -18.55 6.91 -7.37
N ARG A 120 -19.73 7.56 -7.36
CA ARG A 120 -21.01 6.85 -7.18
C ARG A 120 -21.35 5.97 -8.38
N GLU A 121 -21.01 6.40 -9.59
CA GLU A 121 -21.13 5.56 -10.78
C GLU A 121 -20.23 4.31 -10.67
N PHE A 122 -18.98 4.48 -10.24
CA PHE A 122 -18.08 3.37 -9.94
C PHE A 122 -18.68 2.39 -8.92
N LEU A 123 -19.27 2.87 -7.82
CA LEU A 123 -19.94 2.01 -6.84
C LEU A 123 -21.15 1.26 -7.44
N ALA A 124 -21.96 1.94 -8.24
CA ALA A 124 -23.13 1.35 -8.90
C ALA A 124 -22.74 0.29 -9.95
N SER A 125 -21.53 0.40 -10.50
CA SER A 125 -21.01 -0.46 -11.54
C SER A 125 -20.71 -1.89 -11.07
N GLY A 126 -20.47 -2.11 -9.77
CA GLY A 126 -20.07 -3.41 -9.25
C GLY A 126 -18.84 -3.99 -9.98
N SER A 127 -18.79 -5.30 -10.15
CA SER A 127 -17.68 -5.99 -10.85
C SER A 127 -17.99 -6.27 -12.32
N HIS A 128 -18.68 -5.35 -13.00
CA HIS A 128 -19.18 -5.58 -14.36
C HIS A 128 -18.12 -5.40 -15.47
N ASP A 129 -16.99 -4.75 -15.17
CA ASP A 129 -15.87 -4.52 -16.10
C ASP A 129 -14.51 -4.67 -15.39
N TYR A 130 -13.42 -4.49 -16.13
CA TYR A 130 -12.06 -4.56 -15.62
C TYR A 130 -11.81 -3.48 -14.55
N PRO A 131 -11.22 -3.83 -13.39
CA PRO A 131 -11.00 -2.89 -12.29
C PRO A 131 -10.26 -1.61 -12.70
N ILE A 132 -9.31 -1.70 -13.62
CA ILE A 132 -8.54 -0.55 -14.10
C ILE A 132 -9.38 0.43 -14.93
N GLU A 133 -10.32 -0.08 -15.72
CA GLU A 133 -11.23 0.75 -16.52
C GLU A 133 -12.30 1.37 -15.63
N LEU A 134 -12.81 0.61 -14.64
CA LEU A 134 -13.74 1.13 -13.64
C LEU A 134 -13.13 2.27 -12.82
N LEU A 135 -11.88 2.12 -12.37
CA LEU A 135 -11.16 3.18 -11.66
C LEU A 135 -10.86 4.37 -12.57
N ARG A 136 -10.51 4.16 -13.84
CA ARG A 136 -10.32 5.25 -14.80
C ARG A 136 -11.61 6.06 -14.99
N GLY A 137 -12.76 5.39 -15.06
CA GLY A 137 -14.07 6.04 -15.08
C GLY A 137 -14.38 6.85 -13.81
N ALA A 138 -13.81 6.43 -12.67
CA ALA A 138 -13.89 7.14 -11.39
C ALA A 138 -12.86 8.29 -11.26
N GLY A 139 -12.06 8.57 -12.30
CA GLY A 139 -11.03 9.61 -12.30
C GLY A 139 -9.63 9.15 -11.85
N VAL A 140 -9.40 7.85 -11.66
CA VAL A 140 -8.11 7.31 -11.20
C VAL A 140 -7.50 6.36 -12.23
N ASP A 141 -6.42 6.77 -12.89
CA ASP A 141 -5.69 5.93 -13.82
C ASP A 141 -4.57 5.15 -13.13
N MET A 142 -4.80 3.86 -12.87
CA MET A 142 -3.80 2.98 -12.23
C MET A 142 -2.66 2.55 -13.16
N THR A 143 -2.58 3.07 -14.40
CA THR A 143 -1.44 2.85 -15.30
C THR A 143 -0.34 3.91 -15.15
N THR A 144 -0.59 4.99 -14.41
CA THR A 144 0.39 6.03 -14.10
C THR A 144 0.91 5.88 -12.66
N ALA A 145 1.96 6.64 -12.31
CA ALA A 145 2.48 6.69 -10.94
C ALA A 145 1.60 7.53 -10.00
N ASP A 146 0.78 8.43 -10.56
CA ASP A 146 0.06 9.48 -9.82
C ASP A 146 -0.74 8.94 -8.62
N PRO A 147 -1.50 7.83 -8.71
CA PRO A 147 -2.25 7.34 -7.54
C PRO A 147 -1.36 6.88 -6.39
N ILE A 148 -0.18 6.33 -6.71
CA ILE A 148 0.81 5.90 -5.70
C ILE A 148 1.49 7.12 -5.07
N GLU A 149 1.84 8.12 -5.89
CA GLU A 149 2.47 9.37 -5.42
C GLU A 149 1.51 10.20 -4.55
N ALA A 150 0.22 10.23 -4.89
CA ALA A 150 -0.82 10.84 -4.05
C ALA A 150 -0.91 10.14 -2.69
N ALA A 151 -0.87 8.81 -2.68
CA ALA A 151 -0.86 8.04 -1.43
C ALA A 151 0.36 8.38 -0.54
N PHE A 152 1.56 8.48 -1.12
CA PHE A 152 2.74 8.90 -0.35
C PHE A 152 2.65 10.35 0.11
N SER A 153 2.08 11.26 -0.70
CA SER A 153 1.86 12.65 -0.29
C SER A 153 0.92 12.74 0.92
N ALA A 154 -0.20 12.00 0.90
CA ALA A 154 -1.12 11.92 2.04
C ALA A 154 -0.45 11.34 3.30
N TYR A 155 0.46 10.37 3.13
CA TYR A 155 1.25 9.82 4.22
C TYR A 155 2.19 10.87 4.82
N ASP A 156 2.93 11.60 3.99
CA ASP A 156 3.88 12.63 4.40
C ASP A 156 3.19 13.80 5.13
N GLU A 157 2.01 14.20 4.66
CA GLU A 157 1.17 15.20 5.34
C GLU A 157 0.75 14.71 6.73
N ALA A 158 0.21 13.49 6.83
CA ALA A 158 -0.20 12.91 8.11
C ALA A 158 0.97 12.71 9.07
N LEU A 159 2.16 12.36 8.54
CA LEU A 159 3.37 12.19 9.33
C LEU A 159 3.87 13.53 9.86
N SER A 160 3.83 14.58 9.04
CA SER A 160 4.19 15.94 9.44
C SER A 160 3.26 16.45 10.54
N GLU A 161 1.94 16.28 10.38
CA GLU A 161 0.97 16.65 11.41
C GLU A 161 1.20 15.85 12.71
N PHE A 162 1.51 14.56 12.61
CA PHE A 162 1.82 13.74 13.78
C PHE A 162 3.08 14.24 14.50
N ALA A 163 4.14 14.59 13.75
CA ALA A 163 5.40 15.08 14.30
C ALA A 163 5.25 16.42 15.03
N ASP A 164 4.42 17.33 14.52
CA ASP A 164 4.13 18.62 15.16
C ASP A 164 3.41 18.46 16.51
N LEU A 165 2.77 17.31 16.73
CA LEU A 165 2.14 16.97 17.99
C LEU A 165 3.12 16.31 18.97
N VAL A 166 4.36 15.92 18.63
CA VAL A 166 5.28 15.19 19.53
C VAL A 166 6.33 16.11 20.13
#